data_AF-A0A166P1R6-F1
#
_entry.id   AF-A0A166P1R6-F1
#
_cell.length_a   1.000
_cell.length_b   1.000
_cell.length_c   1.000
_cell.angle_alpha   90.00
_cell.angle_beta   90.00
_cell.angle_gamma   90.00
#
_symmetry.space_group_name_H-M   'P 1'
#
loop_
_entity.id
_entity.type
_entity.pdbx_description
1 polymer ?
#
loop_
_entity_poly.entity_id
_entity_poly.type
_entity_poly.pdbx_seq_one_letter_code
_entity_poly.pdbx_strand_id
1 'polypeptide(L)'
;MSSILTSAPPSPRASSLIDSNELEQPAGRSNIELEAQRTRHSQYYFKDGNVVFMVEEVLYHVHRYFFERDSAHFRSILESAQGCEETNPIALSDVNCSDFDEFLAILYPS
;
A
#
# COMPACT_ATOMS: atom_id res chain seq x y z
N MET A 1 -35.48 -4.09 -49.01
CA MET A 1 -34.08 -4.41 -48.66
C MET A 1 -34.09 -5.65 -47.78
N SER A 2 -33.42 -6.71 -48.24
CA SER A 2 -32.82 -7.81 -47.46
C SER A 2 -33.71 -8.80 -46.70
N SER A 3 -33.79 -10.03 -47.25
CA SER A 3 -33.87 -11.31 -46.52
C SER A 3 -32.59 -11.50 -45.65
N ILE A 4 -32.46 -12.36 -44.64
CA ILE A 4 -32.40 -13.84 -44.64
C ILE A 4 -32.16 -14.35 -43.18
N LEU A 5 -32.79 -15.48 -42.85
CA LEU A 5 -32.51 -16.58 -41.89
C LEU A 5 -32.23 -16.36 -40.39
N THR A 6 -33.15 -16.95 -39.62
CA THR A 6 -32.92 -17.62 -38.33
C THR A 6 -31.94 -18.79 -38.48
N SER A 7 -30.95 -18.90 -37.61
CA SER A 7 -30.35 -20.19 -37.27
C SER A 7 -29.95 -20.21 -35.80
N ALA A 8 -30.48 -21.20 -35.08
CA ALA A 8 -29.95 -21.65 -33.82
C ALA A 8 -28.84 -22.67 -34.09
N PRO A 9 -27.79 -22.74 -33.25
CA PRO A 9 -27.02 -23.95 -33.09
C PRO A 9 -27.38 -24.71 -31.80
N PRO A 10 -27.28 -26.05 -31.81
CA PRO A 10 -27.64 -26.93 -30.70
C PRO A 10 -26.55 -27.01 -29.63
N SER A 11 -26.95 -27.24 -28.38
CA SER A 11 -26.04 -27.81 -27.37
C SER A 11 -25.85 -29.31 -27.60
N PRO A 12 -24.61 -29.81 -27.51
CA PRO A 12 -24.37 -31.14 -26.96
C PRO A 12 -23.49 -31.03 -25.71
N ARG A 13 -24.04 -31.64 -24.65
CA ARG A 13 -23.41 -31.97 -23.38
C ARG A 13 -22.16 -32.82 -23.62
N ALA A 14 -20.99 -32.34 -23.24
CA ALA A 14 -19.79 -33.14 -23.09
C ALA A 14 -19.21 -32.94 -21.69
N SER A 15 -19.37 -33.97 -20.87
CA SER A 15 -18.65 -34.13 -19.62
C SER A 15 -17.18 -34.40 -19.94
N SER A 16 -16.26 -33.60 -19.42
CA SER A 16 -14.89 -34.04 -19.20
C SER A 16 -14.50 -33.65 -17.78
N LEU A 17 -14.68 -34.62 -16.88
CA LEU A 17 -13.89 -34.75 -15.66
C LEU A 17 -12.42 -34.72 -16.07
N ILE A 18 -11.71 -33.67 -15.66
CA ILE A 18 -10.26 -33.64 -15.68
C ILE A 18 -9.87 -33.35 -14.24
N ASP A 19 -9.71 -34.44 -13.52
CA ASP A 19 -8.94 -34.51 -12.29
C ASP A 19 -7.47 -34.65 -12.68
N SER A 20 -6.62 -33.76 -12.17
CA SER A 20 -5.25 -34.03 -11.70
C SER A 20 -4.38 -32.76 -11.76
N ASN A 21 -4.20 -32.15 -10.59
CA ASN A 21 -2.99 -31.50 -10.03
C ASN A 21 -2.12 -30.50 -10.82
N GLU A 22 -1.48 -29.65 -10.00
CA GLU A 22 -0.50 -28.58 -10.26
C GLU A 22 -1.10 -27.28 -10.82
N LEU A 23 -1.08 -26.14 -10.13
CA LEU A 23 -0.03 -25.64 -9.25
C LEU A 23 -0.68 -24.64 -8.28
N GLU A 24 -0.94 -25.08 -7.05
CA GLU A 24 -1.27 -24.18 -5.94
C GLU A 24 -0.05 -23.30 -5.68
N GLN A 25 -0.06 -22.09 -6.22
CA GLN A 25 0.82 -21.03 -5.76
C GLN A 25 0.20 -20.44 -4.49
N PRO A 26 0.84 -20.52 -3.31
CA PRO A 26 0.37 -19.83 -2.13
C PRO A 26 0.81 -18.37 -2.20
N ALA A 27 0.24 -17.59 -3.12
CA ALA A 27 0.46 -16.13 -3.19
C ALA A 27 -0.41 -15.36 -2.18
N GLY A 28 -0.72 -15.96 -1.03
CA GLY A 28 -1.62 -15.39 -0.01
C GLY A 28 -0.99 -15.24 1.38
N ARG A 29 0.30 -15.55 1.56
CA ARG A 29 0.93 -15.60 2.89
C ARG A 29 2.03 -14.57 3.15
N SER A 30 2.39 -13.74 2.19
CA SER A 30 3.48 -12.76 2.37
C SER A 30 3.07 -11.46 3.06
N ASN A 31 1.76 -11.17 3.19
CA ASN A 31 1.30 -9.86 3.67
C ASN A 31 0.97 -9.85 5.17
N ILE A 32 0.85 -11.00 5.83
CA ILE A 32 0.42 -11.09 7.23
C ILE A 32 1.63 -11.13 8.19
N GLU A 33 2.77 -11.66 7.72
CA GLU A 33 3.99 -11.79 8.53
C GLU A 33 4.74 -10.45 8.62
N LEU A 34 4.77 -9.66 7.54
CA LEU A 34 5.52 -8.39 7.50
C LEU A 34 4.87 -7.29 8.36
N GLU A 35 3.55 -7.35 8.54
CA GLU A 35 2.78 -6.43 9.38
C GLU A 35 3.00 -6.71 10.88
N ALA A 36 3.42 -7.92 11.25
CA ALA A 36 3.68 -8.29 12.64
C ALA A 36 5.02 -7.74 13.18
N GLN A 37 5.92 -7.27 12.31
CA GLN A 37 7.24 -6.78 12.69
C GLN A 37 7.34 -5.26 12.83
N ARG A 38 6.38 -4.49 12.30
CA ARG A 38 6.46 -3.02 12.32
C ARG A 38 6.02 -2.45 13.66
N THR A 39 6.83 -1.56 14.23
CA THR A 39 6.54 -0.92 15.51
C THR A 39 6.12 0.52 15.31
N ARG A 40 5.10 1.00 16.03
CA ARG A 40 4.67 2.40 15.96
C ARG A 40 5.59 3.27 16.80
N HIS A 41 5.99 4.42 16.25
CA HIS A 41 6.81 5.38 16.99
C HIS A 41 6.06 5.92 18.21
N SER A 42 6.76 6.09 19.34
CA SER A 42 6.12 6.46 20.62
C SER A 42 5.59 7.89 20.65
N GLN A 43 6.32 8.83 20.04
CA GLN A 43 6.00 10.25 20.01
C GLN A 43 5.29 10.68 18.72
N TYR A 44 5.88 10.35 17.56
CA TYR A 44 5.41 10.76 16.23
C TYR A 44 4.45 9.76 15.56
N TYR A 45 3.52 9.21 16.34
CA TYR A 45 2.39 8.43 15.83
C TYR A 45 1.09 9.08 16.32
N PHE A 46 0.62 10.08 15.57
CA PHE A 46 -0.54 10.90 15.91
C PHE A 46 -1.82 10.18 15.51
N LYS A 47 -2.92 10.35 16.27
CA LYS A 47 -4.21 9.72 15.90
C LYS A 47 -4.86 10.40 14.70
N ASP A 48 -4.59 11.69 14.55
CA ASP A 48 -5.09 12.61 13.52
C ASP A 48 -4.10 12.82 12.37
N GLY A 49 -3.00 12.06 12.35
CA GLY A 49 -2.12 11.98 11.18
C GLY A 49 -2.88 11.59 9.91
N ASN A 50 -2.31 11.93 8.76
CA ASN A 50 -2.90 11.63 7.46
C ASN A 50 -1.86 11.16 6.43
N VAL A 51 -0.66 10.83 6.90
CA VAL A 51 0.37 10.11 6.15
C VAL A 51 1.17 9.21 7.10
N VAL A 52 1.45 7.99 6.64
CA VAL A 52 2.31 7.03 7.32
C VAL A 52 3.64 6.90 6.56
N PHE A 53 4.74 7.21 7.24
CA PHE A 53 6.10 6.89 6.77
C PHE A 53 6.61 5.64 7.48
N MET A 54 7.40 4.83 6.80
CA MET A 54 8.15 3.72 7.38
C MET A 54 9.64 4.03 7.25
N VAL A 55 10.32 4.13 8.38
CA VAL A 55 11.77 4.31 8.46
C VAL A 55 12.31 3.10 9.19
N GLU A 56 13.18 2.33 8.55
CA GLU A 56 13.61 1.01 9.02
C GLU A 56 12.38 0.10 9.24
N GLU A 57 12.03 -0.22 10.49
CA GLU A 57 10.85 -1.01 10.86
C GLU A 57 9.87 -0.21 11.74
N VAL A 58 10.04 1.12 11.77
CA VAL A 58 9.26 2.02 12.61
C VAL A 58 8.28 2.83 11.77
N LEU A 59 7.03 2.84 12.20
CA LEU A 59 5.94 3.57 11.57
C LEU A 59 5.74 4.93 12.24
N TYR A 60 5.70 5.97 11.42
CA TYR A 60 5.46 7.35 11.81
C TYR A 60 4.14 7.78 11.19
N HIS A 61 3.17 8.17 12.01
CA HIS A 61 1.89 8.66 11.53
C HIS A 61 1.79 10.15 11.83
N VAL A 62 1.91 10.97 10.79
CA VAL A 62 2.16 12.42 10.90
C VAL A 62 1.28 13.22 9.94
N HIS A 63 1.35 14.55 10.03
CA HIS A 63 0.57 15.46 9.21
C HIS A 63 1.31 15.83 7.91
N ARG A 64 0.74 15.39 6.79
CA ARG A 64 1.16 15.62 5.41
C ARG A 64 1.46 17.09 5.11
N TYR A 65 0.66 18.00 5.68
CA TYR A 65 0.78 19.45 5.45
C TYR A 65 2.21 19.98 5.67
N PHE A 66 2.89 19.57 6.75
CA PHE A 66 4.23 20.08 7.05
C PHE A 66 5.29 19.67 6.03
N PHE A 67 5.10 18.52 5.37
CA PHE A 67 6.00 18.02 4.35
C PHE A 67 5.73 18.70 2.99
N GLU A 68 4.47 18.90 2.65
CA GLU A 68 4.08 19.49 1.36
C GLU A 68 4.25 20.99 1.29
N ARG A 69 4.15 21.70 2.42
CA ARG A 69 4.21 23.17 2.44
C ARG A 69 5.52 23.67 1.85
N ASP A 70 6.64 23.12 2.30
CA ASP A 70 7.97 23.65 2.05
C ASP A 70 8.87 22.74 1.18
N SER A 71 8.39 21.55 0.78
CA SER A 71 9.18 20.61 -0.05
C SER A 71 8.42 20.16 -1.30
N ALA A 72 8.92 20.57 -2.47
CA ALA A 72 8.42 20.08 -3.76
C ALA A 72 8.67 18.57 -3.93
N HIS A 73 9.74 18.05 -3.32
CA HIS A 73 10.05 16.63 -3.34
C HIS A 73 8.97 15.81 -2.60
N PHE A 74 8.64 16.20 -1.37
CA PHE A 74 7.57 15.54 -0.62
C PHE A 74 6.21 15.71 -1.30
N ARG A 75 5.91 16.88 -1.89
CA ARG A 75 4.68 17.06 -2.66
C ARG A 75 4.55 16.04 -3.79
N SER A 76 5.61 15.84 -4.58
CA SER A 76 5.60 14.85 -5.66
C SER A 76 5.44 13.42 -5.16
N ILE A 77 6.08 13.07 -4.04
CA ILE A 77 5.95 11.74 -3.42
C ILE A 77 4.50 11.53 -2.94
N LEU A 78 3.94 12.53 -2.27
CA LEU A 78 2.64 12.45 -1.59
C LEU A 78 1.45 12.61 -2.56
N GLU A 79 1.65 13.22 -3.73
CA GLU A 79 0.65 13.30 -4.80
C GLU A 79 0.28 11.91 -5.37
N SER A 80 1.24 10.99 -5.39
CA SER A 80 1.07 9.64 -5.99
C SER A 80 0.84 8.53 -4.97
N ALA A 81 1.13 8.78 -3.69
CA ALA A 81 1.21 7.74 -2.68
C ALA A 81 -0.15 7.40 -2.04
N GLN A 82 -0.45 6.11 -1.99
CA GLN A 82 -1.44 5.46 -1.11
C GLN A 82 -0.96 5.43 0.36
N GLY A 83 -0.18 6.42 0.79
CA GLY A 83 0.49 6.49 2.10
C GLY A 83 -0.40 6.98 3.25
N CYS A 84 -1.72 6.99 3.06
CA CYS A 84 -2.69 7.33 4.10
C CYS A 84 -2.89 6.18 5.10
N GLU A 85 -2.64 4.94 4.65
CA GLU A 85 -2.90 3.74 5.44
C GLU A 85 -1.61 3.08 5.92
N GLU A 86 -1.69 2.48 7.11
CA GLU A 86 -0.60 1.70 7.72
C GLU A 86 -0.19 0.48 6.89
N THR A 87 -1.11 -0.03 6.07
CA THR A 87 -0.92 -1.18 5.16
C THR A 87 -0.03 -0.86 3.97
N ASN A 88 0.13 0.42 3.63
CA ASN A 88 0.91 0.89 2.48
C ASN A 88 1.72 2.15 2.84
N PRO A 89 2.64 2.06 3.82
CA PRO A 89 3.40 3.22 4.26
C PRO A 89 4.42 3.67 3.21
N ILE A 90 4.83 4.93 3.26
CA ILE A 90 5.89 5.46 2.41
C ILE A 90 7.24 5.09 3.04
N ALA A 91 7.94 4.13 2.43
CA ALA A 91 9.25 3.68 2.90
C ALA A 91 10.35 4.72 2.59
N LEU A 92 11.11 5.11 3.61
CA LEU A 92 12.30 5.95 3.49
C LEU A 92 13.54 5.10 3.76
N SER A 93 14.15 4.58 2.69
CA SER A 93 15.28 3.62 2.80
C SER A 93 16.63 4.28 3.11
N ASP A 94 16.77 5.57 2.83
CA ASP A 94 18.05 6.30 2.93
C ASP A 94 18.15 7.17 4.20
N VAL A 95 17.24 6.97 5.15
CA VAL A 95 17.13 7.75 6.39
C VAL A 95 17.01 6.78 7.55
N ASN A 96 17.67 7.06 8.67
CA ASN A 96 17.50 6.29 9.92
C ASN A 96 16.51 7.00 10.85
N CYS A 97 16.05 6.32 11.89
CA CYS A 97 15.07 6.88 12.83
C CYS A 97 15.55 8.17 13.52
N SER A 98 16.82 8.25 13.90
CA SER A 98 17.38 9.43 14.61
C SER A 98 17.33 10.69 13.74
N ASP A 99 17.73 10.59 12.48
CA ASP A 99 17.72 11.72 11.55
C ASP A 99 16.29 12.19 11.26
N PHE A 100 15.36 11.23 11.16
CA PHE A 100 13.95 11.56 10.96
C PHE A 100 13.32 12.21 12.21
N ASP A 101 13.66 11.74 13.40
CA ASP A 101 13.21 12.32 14.67
C ASP A 101 13.67 13.77 14.84
N GLU A 102 14.93 14.07 14.50
CA GLU A 102 15.46 15.44 14.51
C GLU A 102 14.72 16.34 13.52
N PHE A 103 14.43 15.84 12.33
CA PHE A 103 13.63 16.57 11.34
C PHE A 103 12.21 16.82 11.85
N LEU A 104 11.55 15.81 12.43
CA LEU A 104 10.22 15.93 12.99
C LEU A 104 10.16 16.90 14.17
N ALA A 105 11.22 16.98 15.00
CA ALA A 105 11.30 17.95 16.09
C ALA A 105 11.24 19.41 15.60
N ILE A 106 11.70 19.69 14.38
CA ILE A 106 11.59 21.02 13.76
C ILE A 106 10.14 21.30 13.32
N LEU A 107 9.44 20.27 12.82
CA LEU A 107 8.06 20.39 12.34
C LEU A 107 7.02 20.41 13.47
N TYR A 108 7.34 19.77 14.59
CA TYR A 108 6.51 19.67 15.79
C TYR A 108 7.23 20.26 17.01
N PRO A 109 7.46 21.59 17.02
CA PRO A 109 8.08 22.24 18.17
C PRO A 109 7.20 22.08 19.41
N SER A 110 7.83 21.78 20.54
CA SER A 110 7.20 21.62 21.86
C SER A 110 6.73 22.94 22.47
#